data_AF-A0A7X2SWK8-F1
#
_entry.id   AF-A0A7X2SWK8-F1
#
_cell.length_a   1.000
_cell.length_b   1.000
_cell.length_c   1.000
_cell.angle_alpha   90.00
_cell.angle_beta   90.00
_cell.angle_gamma   90.00
#
_symmetry.space_group_name_H-M   'P 1'
#
loop_
_entity.id
_entity.type
_entity.pdbx_description
1 polymer ?
#
loop_
_entity_poly.entity_id
_entity_poly.type
_entity_poly.pdbx_seq_one_letter_code
_entity_poly.pdbx_strand_id
1 'polypeptide(L)'
;MKIGIVAATTLLLSTTCAATTYPVTVTDMDGQKITLQKEPQHVILQDGRDVMALALLDRQNPFQRVVAWNNLPKKQDTQTWDLLKQRWPQAASIVDMGFNDQGQVNLESVLAKQPDLMIAQLRAKPALTQSGVLATLKNLHIPVLFLDVELHPKENTLKSVKVLGTVLNREAEAKAYADFYQQRWQMLQQKIAQVPHKPTVFIEPIAGNSDNCCFTHGHNGWGALVEAVGGKNIGSALLPGSSGFVSLEKIIAMKPDVYIMTGSKRPNSNVLPFGYGASQTDV
;
A
#
# COMPACT_ATOMS: atom_id res chain seq x y z
N MET A 1 -14.67 -47.22 -52.57
CA MET A 1 -14.61 -46.68 -51.19
C MET A 1 -13.96 -45.31 -51.22
N LYS A 2 -14.72 -44.24 -50.99
CA LYS A 2 -14.20 -42.86 -50.91
C LYS A 2 -13.96 -42.53 -49.43
N ILE A 3 -12.72 -42.26 -49.06
CA ILE A 3 -12.35 -41.85 -47.69
C ILE A 3 -12.47 -40.33 -47.65
N GLY A 4 -13.44 -39.82 -46.88
CA GLY A 4 -13.61 -38.39 -46.61
C GLY A 4 -12.72 -37.96 -45.45
N ILE A 5 -11.86 -36.98 -45.69
CA ILE A 5 -11.06 -36.33 -44.66
C ILE A 5 -11.91 -35.22 -44.04
N VAL A 6 -12.23 -35.35 -42.75
CA VAL A 6 -12.88 -34.29 -41.96
C VAL A 6 -11.78 -33.40 -41.39
N ALA A 7 -11.70 -32.16 -41.87
CA ALA A 7 -10.84 -31.13 -41.30
C ALA A 7 -11.52 -30.52 -40.07
N ALA A 8 -10.94 -30.72 -38.89
CA ALA A 8 -11.38 -30.09 -37.65
C ALA A 8 -10.72 -28.70 -37.54
N THR A 9 -11.51 -27.64 -37.72
CA THR A 9 -11.07 -26.25 -37.58
C THR A 9 -11.09 -25.87 -36.10
N THR A 10 -9.93 -25.86 -35.45
CA THR A 10 -9.78 -25.42 -34.06
C THR A 10 -9.86 -23.88 -34.00
N LEU A 11 -10.96 -23.35 -33.50
CA LEU A 11 -11.16 -21.91 -33.29
C LEU A 11 -10.35 -21.46 -32.07
N LEU A 12 -9.22 -20.80 -32.31
CA LEU A 12 -8.43 -20.11 -31.28
C LEU A 12 -9.27 -18.94 -30.73
N LEU A 13 -9.79 -19.08 -29.50
CA LEU A 13 -10.36 -17.97 -28.75
C LEU A 13 -9.23 -17.03 -28.34
N SER A 14 -9.04 -15.97 -29.12
CA SER A 14 -8.19 -14.84 -28.77
C SER A 14 -8.73 -14.22 -27.48
N THR A 15 -8.03 -14.39 -26.36
CA THR A 15 -8.28 -13.60 -25.16
C THR A 15 -7.93 -12.15 -25.49
N THR A 16 -8.94 -11.35 -25.82
CA THR A 16 -8.78 -9.90 -25.99
C THR A 16 -8.31 -9.31 -24.66
N CYS A 17 -7.03 -8.96 -24.58
CA CYS A 17 -6.51 -8.14 -23.51
C CYS A 17 -7.16 -6.76 -23.65
N ALA A 18 -8.14 -6.44 -22.80
CA ALA A 18 -8.82 -5.16 -22.86
C ALA A 18 -7.88 -4.07 -22.33
N ALA A 19 -7.40 -3.21 -23.22
CA ALA A 19 -6.68 -2.00 -22.83
C ALA A 19 -7.67 -0.95 -22.30
N THR A 20 -7.24 -0.15 -21.31
CA THR A 20 -8.02 1.01 -20.88
C THR A 20 -8.20 1.98 -22.05
N THR A 21 -9.44 2.40 -22.30
CA THR A 21 -9.72 3.51 -23.22
C THR A 21 -9.72 4.83 -22.45
N TYR A 22 -8.90 5.78 -22.89
CA TYR A 22 -8.85 7.13 -22.34
C TYR A 22 -9.67 8.11 -23.21
N PRO A 23 -10.30 9.15 -22.62
CA PRO A 23 -10.27 9.51 -21.21
C PRO A 23 -10.98 8.50 -20.31
N VAL A 24 -10.41 8.23 -19.14
CA VAL A 24 -10.99 7.32 -18.14
C VAL A 24 -11.35 8.09 -16.89
N THR A 25 -12.52 7.82 -16.33
CA THR A 25 -12.97 8.41 -15.06
C THR A 25 -13.07 7.33 -13.99
N VAL A 26 -12.41 7.55 -12.86
CA VAL A 26 -12.44 6.67 -11.69
C VAL A 26 -12.93 7.43 -10.46
N THR A 27 -13.47 6.70 -9.48
CA THR A 27 -13.71 7.23 -8.13
C THR A 27 -12.64 6.66 -7.20
N ASP A 28 -11.90 7.53 -6.53
CA ASP A 28 -10.81 7.13 -5.65
C ASP A 28 -11.27 6.88 -4.21
N MET A 29 -10.33 6.62 -3.28
CA MET A 29 -10.68 6.28 -1.90
C MET A 29 -11.11 7.50 -1.06
N ASP A 30 -10.93 8.72 -1.57
CA ASP A 30 -11.50 9.95 -1.00
C ASP A 30 -12.93 10.22 -1.53
N GLY A 31 -13.42 9.40 -2.46
CA GLY A 31 -14.74 9.53 -3.06
C GLY A 31 -14.82 10.57 -4.18
N GLN A 32 -13.69 11.18 -4.57
CA GLN A 32 -13.67 12.13 -5.67
C GLN A 32 -13.62 11.40 -7.03
N LYS A 33 -14.25 12.01 -8.03
CA LYS A 33 -14.15 11.56 -9.43
C LYS A 33 -12.96 12.23 -10.10
N ILE A 34 -12.05 11.43 -10.64
CA ILE A 34 -10.87 11.90 -11.35
C ILE A 34 -10.97 11.42 -12.79
N THR A 35 -10.75 12.33 -13.74
CA THR A 35 -10.69 12.00 -15.17
C THR A 35 -9.26 12.16 -15.66
N LEU A 36 -8.69 11.07 -16.20
CA LEU A 36 -7.38 11.07 -16.83
C LEU A 36 -7.55 11.04 -18.34
N GLN A 37 -6.93 11.99 -19.04
CA GLN A 37 -7.05 12.12 -20.50
C GLN A 37 -6.19 11.12 -21.27
N LYS A 38 -5.17 10.56 -20.62
CA LYS A 38 -4.22 9.59 -21.17
C LYS A 38 -3.66 8.72 -20.05
N GLU A 39 -2.99 7.63 -20.43
CA GLU A 39 -2.24 6.79 -19.51
C GLU A 39 -1.09 7.59 -18.85
N PRO A 40 -1.04 7.70 -17.51
CA PRO A 40 0.00 8.45 -16.80
C PRO A 40 1.40 7.87 -17.05
N GLN A 41 2.36 8.74 -17.35
CA GLN A 41 3.75 8.36 -17.60
C GLN A 41 4.74 8.99 -16.60
N HIS A 42 4.33 10.04 -15.89
CA HIS A 42 5.17 10.75 -14.92
C HIS A 42 4.44 10.87 -13.58
N VAL A 43 4.59 9.82 -12.78
CA VAL A 43 3.88 9.62 -11.51
C VAL A 43 4.73 10.09 -10.34
N ILE A 44 4.10 10.87 -9.44
CA ILE A 44 4.61 11.14 -8.10
C ILE A 44 4.07 10.08 -7.14
N LEU A 45 4.93 9.44 -6.35
CA LEU A 45 4.49 8.61 -5.21
C LEU A 45 4.66 9.38 -3.89
N GLN A 46 3.55 9.85 -3.32
CA GLN A 46 3.59 10.52 -2.02
C GLN A 46 4.10 9.60 -0.90
N ASP A 47 3.73 8.32 -0.95
CA ASP A 47 4.25 7.29 -0.06
C ASP A 47 5.03 6.29 -0.93
N GLY A 48 6.35 6.28 -0.83
CA GLY A 48 7.19 5.43 -1.67
C GLY A 48 6.96 3.93 -1.47
N ARG A 49 6.24 3.51 -0.41
CA ARG A 49 5.84 2.10 -0.23
C ARG A 49 4.79 1.65 -1.25
N ASP A 50 4.08 2.58 -1.89
CA ASP A 50 3.15 2.27 -2.99
C ASP A 50 3.85 1.69 -4.23
N VAL A 51 5.19 1.75 -4.28
CA VAL A 51 5.97 0.99 -5.27
C VAL A 51 5.71 -0.52 -5.18
N MET A 52 5.30 -1.05 -4.02
CA MET A 52 4.88 -2.44 -3.88
C MET A 52 3.61 -2.73 -4.69
N ALA A 53 2.65 -1.81 -4.69
CA ALA A 53 1.46 -1.94 -5.53
C ALA A 53 1.83 -1.83 -7.02
N LEU A 54 2.76 -0.93 -7.37
CA LEU A 54 3.28 -0.86 -8.73
C LEU A 54 4.03 -2.14 -9.14
N ALA A 55 4.73 -2.82 -8.24
CA ALA A 55 5.41 -4.09 -8.53
C ALA A 55 4.44 -5.23 -8.86
N LEU A 56 3.20 -5.16 -8.36
CA LEU A 56 2.13 -6.09 -8.74
C LEU A 56 1.63 -5.83 -10.17
N LEU A 57 1.61 -4.57 -10.60
CA LEU A 57 0.99 -4.09 -11.84
C LEU A 57 2.02 -3.93 -12.98
N ASP A 58 3.06 -3.13 -12.79
CA ASP A 58 4.18 -2.92 -13.69
C ASP A 58 5.32 -3.91 -13.39
N ARG A 59 5.02 -5.21 -13.48
CA ARG A 59 5.89 -6.32 -13.02
C ARG A 59 7.32 -6.31 -13.61
N GLN A 60 7.50 -5.76 -14.80
CA GLN A 60 8.82 -5.65 -15.43
C GLN A 60 9.67 -4.55 -14.76
N ASN A 61 9.05 -3.43 -14.42
CA ASN A 61 9.72 -2.29 -13.80
C ASN A 61 8.70 -1.38 -13.08
N PRO A 62 8.53 -1.52 -11.75
CA PRO A 62 7.59 -0.70 -10.99
C PRO A 62 7.98 0.78 -10.89
N PHE A 63 9.20 1.11 -11.30
CA PHE A 63 9.72 2.47 -11.29
C PHE A 63 9.60 3.17 -12.65
N GLN A 64 9.15 2.49 -13.70
CA GLN A 64 9.23 3.01 -15.08
C GLN A 64 8.50 4.34 -15.29
N ARG A 65 7.46 4.61 -14.48
CA ARG A 65 6.67 5.85 -14.52
C ARG A 65 7.01 6.82 -13.38
N VAL A 66 7.81 6.40 -12.40
CA VAL A 66 7.98 7.14 -11.15
C VAL A 66 9.06 8.20 -11.36
N VAL A 67 8.65 9.48 -11.39
CA VAL A 67 9.57 10.61 -11.61
C VAL A 67 10.00 11.28 -10.31
N ALA A 68 9.16 11.18 -9.28
CA ALA A 68 9.44 11.66 -7.95
C ALA A 68 8.69 10.83 -6.91
N TRP A 69 9.21 10.79 -5.68
CA TRP A 69 8.59 10.05 -4.60
C TRP A 69 9.09 10.48 -3.23
N ASN A 70 8.37 10.12 -2.18
CA ASN A 70 8.93 10.09 -0.83
C ASN A 70 9.53 8.71 -0.57
N ASN A 71 10.86 8.57 -0.66
CA ASN A 71 11.53 7.29 -0.48
C ASN A 71 11.59 6.89 1.01
N LEU A 72 10.45 6.50 1.57
CA LEU A 72 10.35 5.96 2.92
C LEU A 72 11.09 4.62 3.10
N PRO A 73 11.07 3.67 2.13
CA PRO A 73 11.80 2.40 2.29
C PRO A 73 13.26 2.57 2.67
N LYS A 74 13.99 3.55 2.12
CA LYS A 74 15.41 3.78 2.46
C LYS A 74 15.68 4.05 3.95
N LYS A 75 14.66 4.47 4.70
CA LYS A 75 14.75 4.75 6.15
C LYS A 75 13.99 3.74 7.01
N GLN A 76 12.91 3.17 6.46
CA GLN A 76 11.93 2.40 7.21
C GLN A 76 12.02 0.89 6.96
N ASP A 77 12.62 0.45 5.87
CA ASP A 77 12.86 -0.96 5.55
C ASP A 77 14.04 -1.06 4.58
N THR A 78 15.26 -1.00 5.13
CA THR A 78 16.49 -0.91 4.33
C THR A 78 16.71 -2.16 3.49
N GLN A 79 16.28 -3.32 3.99
CA GLN A 79 16.41 -4.60 3.28
C GLN A 79 15.50 -4.66 2.05
N THR A 80 14.24 -4.27 2.19
CA THR A 80 13.35 -4.15 1.01
C THR A 80 13.91 -3.12 0.02
N TRP A 81 14.45 -2.00 0.50
CA TRP A 81 15.06 -1.02 -0.39
C TRP A 81 16.29 -1.56 -1.13
N ASP A 82 17.15 -2.32 -0.47
CA ASP A 82 18.33 -2.93 -1.09
C ASP A 82 17.94 -3.95 -2.16
N LEU A 83 16.92 -4.79 -1.90
CA LEU A 83 16.36 -5.71 -2.88
C LEU A 83 15.85 -4.96 -4.12
N LEU A 84 15.07 -3.89 -3.92
CA LEU A 84 14.52 -3.08 -5.01
C LEU A 84 15.63 -2.43 -5.84
N LYS A 85 16.62 -1.81 -5.21
CA LYS A 85 17.77 -1.19 -5.91
C LYS A 85 18.61 -2.21 -6.66
N GLN A 86 18.81 -3.40 -6.10
CA GLN A 86 19.58 -4.45 -6.77
C GLN A 86 18.90 -4.86 -8.08
N ARG A 87 17.57 -4.96 -8.09
CA ARG A 87 16.80 -5.33 -9.28
C ARG A 87 16.60 -4.17 -10.26
N TRP A 88 16.40 -2.96 -9.75
CA TRP A 88 16.16 -1.73 -10.52
C TRP A 88 17.07 -0.59 -10.04
N PRO A 89 18.36 -0.59 -10.43
CA PRO A 89 19.34 0.40 -9.95
C PRO A 89 18.95 1.85 -10.26
N GLN A 90 18.23 2.08 -11.35
CA GLN A 90 17.72 3.40 -11.73
C GLN A 90 16.82 4.04 -10.68
N ALA A 91 16.19 3.24 -9.80
CA ALA A 91 15.36 3.73 -8.71
C ALA A 91 16.12 4.69 -7.78
N ALA A 92 17.44 4.53 -7.65
CA ALA A 92 18.27 5.39 -6.82
C ALA A 92 18.40 6.83 -7.35
N SER A 93 18.12 7.06 -8.63
CA SER A 93 18.19 8.40 -9.28
C SER A 93 16.87 9.17 -9.30
N ILE A 94 15.77 8.57 -8.84
CA ILE A 94 14.45 9.21 -8.80
C ILE A 94 14.47 10.35 -7.77
N VAL A 95 13.88 11.49 -8.14
CA VAL A 95 13.83 12.68 -7.28
C VAL A 95 13.11 12.36 -5.97
N ASP A 96 13.81 12.54 -4.86
CA ASP A 96 13.17 12.46 -3.54
C ASP A 96 12.50 13.80 -3.22
N MET A 97 11.19 13.77 -2.99
CA MET A 97 10.42 14.96 -2.68
C MET A 97 10.67 15.50 -1.27
N GLY A 98 11.29 14.69 -0.39
CA GLY A 98 11.64 15.08 0.97
C GLY A 98 10.44 15.26 1.90
N PHE A 99 9.26 14.75 1.53
CA PHE A 99 8.02 14.91 2.30
C PHE A 99 8.19 14.33 3.71
N ASN A 100 8.30 15.21 4.71
CA ASN A 100 8.39 14.83 6.10
C ASN A 100 7.07 15.07 6.85
N ASP A 101 7.00 14.61 8.10
CA ASP A 101 5.80 14.76 8.95
C ASP A 101 5.47 16.23 9.28
N GLN A 102 6.38 17.16 8.97
CA GLN A 102 6.21 18.61 9.11
C GLN A 102 5.68 19.26 7.82
N GLY A 103 5.41 18.47 6.77
CA GLY A 103 4.87 18.94 5.50
C GLY A 103 5.87 19.71 4.62
N GLN A 104 7.18 19.62 4.90
CA GLN A 104 8.21 20.23 4.06
C GLN A 104 8.39 19.39 2.78
N VAL A 105 8.38 20.05 1.62
CA VAL A 105 8.47 19.38 0.30
C VAL A 105 9.33 20.21 -0.63
N ASN A 106 10.23 19.58 -1.37
CA ASN A 106 10.90 20.20 -2.50
C ASN A 106 10.01 20.15 -3.75
N LEU A 107 8.88 20.89 -3.71
CA LEU A 107 7.85 20.80 -4.74
C LEU A 107 8.35 21.32 -6.10
N GLU A 108 9.21 22.33 -6.13
CA GLU A 108 9.78 22.86 -7.38
C GLU A 108 10.56 21.80 -8.17
N SER A 109 11.43 21.04 -7.49
CA SER A 109 12.20 19.97 -8.14
C SER A 109 11.31 18.83 -8.63
N VAL A 110 10.19 18.58 -7.93
CA VAL A 110 9.18 17.60 -8.35
C VAL A 110 8.44 18.09 -9.60
N LEU A 111 7.98 19.34 -9.62
CA LEU A 111 7.27 19.92 -10.76
C LEU A 111 8.14 20.05 -12.01
N ALA A 112 9.45 20.27 -11.85
CA ALA A 112 10.41 20.27 -12.96
C ALA A 112 10.47 18.94 -13.73
N LYS A 113 9.98 17.83 -13.14
CA LYS A 113 9.84 16.54 -13.80
C LYS A 113 8.56 16.37 -14.61
N GLN A 114 7.74 17.42 -14.72
CA GLN A 114 6.49 17.45 -15.49
C GLN A 114 5.56 16.27 -15.16
N PRO A 115 5.23 16.07 -13.87
CA PRO A 115 4.36 14.98 -13.44
C PRO A 115 2.95 15.14 -14.00
N ASP A 116 2.31 14.03 -14.37
CA ASP A 116 0.94 13.98 -14.89
C ASP A 116 -0.05 13.25 -13.96
N LEU A 117 0.44 12.68 -12.85
CA LEU A 117 -0.37 12.12 -11.78
C LEU A 117 0.40 12.13 -10.45
N MET A 118 -0.27 12.43 -9.36
CA MET A 118 0.19 12.07 -8.01
C MET A 118 -0.64 10.92 -7.47
N ILE A 119 0.01 9.88 -6.97
CA ILE A 119 -0.61 8.82 -6.17
C ILE A 119 -0.30 9.14 -4.71
N ALA A 120 -1.33 9.20 -3.87
CA ALA A 120 -1.18 9.52 -2.46
C ALA A 120 -2.00 8.61 -1.55
N GLN A 121 -1.52 8.41 -0.32
CA GLN A 121 -2.30 7.72 0.69
C GLN A 121 -3.34 8.68 1.28
N LEU A 122 -4.58 8.20 1.45
CA LEU A 122 -5.69 9.00 1.96
C LEU A 122 -5.37 9.63 3.32
N ARG A 123 -4.66 8.90 4.19
CA ARG A 123 -4.17 9.39 5.48
C ARG A 123 -3.30 10.65 5.38
N ALA A 124 -2.63 10.87 4.24
CA ALA A 124 -1.75 12.01 4.02
C ALA A 124 -2.50 13.26 3.55
N LYS A 125 -3.78 13.14 3.18
CA LYS A 125 -4.60 14.25 2.68
C LYS A 125 -4.58 15.48 3.61
N PRO A 126 -4.72 15.38 4.94
CA PRO A 126 -4.64 16.56 5.82
C PRO A 126 -3.29 17.29 5.71
N ALA A 127 -2.17 16.55 5.75
CA ALA A 127 -0.83 17.13 5.64
C ALA A 127 -0.57 17.75 4.26
N LEU A 128 -1.02 17.10 3.19
CA LEU A 128 -0.95 17.63 1.82
C LEU A 128 -1.82 18.87 1.62
N THR A 129 -2.94 18.96 2.33
CA THR A 129 -3.83 20.14 2.33
C THR A 129 -3.15 21.29 3.06
N GLN A 130 -2.65 21.05 4.27
CA GLN A 130 -2.00 22.06 5.11
C GLN A 130 -0.73 22.63 4.49
N SER A 131 0.07 21.79 3.83
CA SER A 131 1.29 22.22 3.11
C SER A 131 1.00 22.96 1.79
N GLY A 132 -0.25 23.02 1.33
CA GLY A 132 -0.62 23.65 0.07
C GLY A 132 -0.32 22.81 -1.18
N VAL A 133 0.25 21.61 -1.04
CA VAL A 133 0.59 20.73 -2.17
C VAL A 133 -0.64 20.43 -3.04
N LEU A 134 -1.77 20.09 -2.44
CA LEU A 134 -3.00 19.79 -3.20
C LEU A 134 -3.50 21.01 -3.98
N ALA A 135 -3.40 22.21 -3.40
CA ALA A 135 -3.83 23.45 -4.07
C ALA A 135 -2.93 23.75 -5.28
N THR A 136 -1.61 23.61 -5.13
CA THR A 136 -0.66 23.81 -6.22
C THR A 136 -0.89 22.83 -7.37
N LEU A 137 -1.03 21.53 -7.07
CA LEU A 137 -1.26 20.51 -8.11
C LEU A 137 -2.57 20.73 -8.85
N LYS A 138 -3.63 21.13 -8.12
CA LYS A 138 -4.91 21.50 -8.73
C LYS A 138 -4.77 22.68 -9.70
N ASN A 139 -4.06 23.73 -9.32
CA ASN A 139 -3.83 24.90 -10.18
C ASN A 139 -3.01 24.56 -11.45
N LEU A 140 -2.19 23.52 -11.37
CA LEU A 140 -1.40 22.99 -12.49
C LEU A 140 -2.12 21.89 -13.29
N HIS A 141 -3.37 21.59 -12.94
CA HIS A 141 -4.17 20.51 -13.56
C HIS A 141 -3.52 19.12 -13.45
N ILE A 142 -2.73 18.88 -12.39
CA ILE A 142 -2.15 17.58 -12.09
C ILE A 142 -3.11 16.84 -11.15
N PRO A 143 -3.74 15.74 -11.59
CA PRO A 143 -4.67 14.98 -10.77
C PRO A 143 -3.94 14.31 -9.59
N VAL A 144 -4.64 14.19 -8.46
CA VAL A 144 -4.19 13.44 -7.28
C VAL A 144 -5.14 12.28 -7.07
N LEU A 145 -4.63 11.05 -7.13
CA LEU A 145 -5.36 9.81 -6.88
C LEU A 145 -5.10 9.33 -5.46
N PHE A 146 -6.14 9.29 -4.62
CA PHE A 146 -6.03 8.75 -3.27
C PHE A 146 -6.26 7.23 -3.22
N LEU A 147 -5.28 6.53 -2.67
CA LEU A 147 -5.37 5.12 -2.28
C LEU A 147 -5.57 5.02 -0.77
N ASP A 148 -6.08 3.89 -0.32
CA ASP A 148 -6.23 3.61 1.11
C ASP A 148 -5.89 2.15 1.40
N VAL A 149 -4.73 1.97 2.03
CA VAL A 149 -4.28 0.69 2.59
C VAL A 149 -4.05 0.78 4.10
N GLU A 150 -4.48 1.87 4.74
CA GLU A 150 -4.19 2.11 6.16
C GLU A 150 -5.41 2.55 6.96
N LEU A 151 -6.25 3.47 6.48
CA LEU A 151 -7.43 3.90 7.22
C LEU A 151 -8.49 2.80 7.25
N HIS A 152 -8.79 2.19 6.10
CA HIS A 152 -9.75 1.09 5.99
C HIS A 152 -9.17 -0.06 5.14
N PRO A 153 -8.10 -0.74 5.61
CA PRO A 153 -7.34 -1.69 4.79
C PRO A 153 -8.19 -2.88 4.33
N LYS A 154 -9.12 -3.35 5.17
CA LYS A 154 -10.01 -4.47 4.82
C LYS A 154 -10.92 -4.12 3.64
N GLU A 155 -11.46 -2.90 3.62
CA GLU A 155 -12.42 -2.45 2.62
C GLU A 155 -11.74 -1.92 1.34
N ASN A 156 -10.60 -1.24 1.50
CA ASN A 156 -10.06 -0.37 0.47
C ASN A 156 -8.77 -0.85 -0.18
N THR A 157 -8.04 -1.81 0.40
CA THR A 157 -6.80 -2.31 -0.25
C THR A 157 -7.08 -2.87 -1.65
N LEU A 158 -8.09 -3.75 -1.77
CA LEU A 158 -8.43 -4.32 -3.07
C LEU A 158 -9.00 -3.29 -4.05
N LYS A 159 -9.79 -2.33 -3.56
CA LYS A 159 -10.34 -1.25 -4.39
C LYS A 159 -9.22 -0.36 -4.93
N SER A 160 -8.24 -0.02 -4.09
CA SER A 160 -7.07 0.76 -4.46
C SER A 160 -6.28 0.09 -5.59
N VAL A 161 -6.03 -1.23 -5.51
CA VAL A 161 -5.36 -1.97 -6.58
C VAL A 161 -6.18 -1.97 -7.88
N LYS A 162 -7.50 -2.14 -7.80
CA LYS A 162 -8.37 -2.10 -8.98
C LYS A 162 -8.35 -0.73 -9.67
N VAL A 163 -8.46 0.35 -8.89
CA VAL A 163 -8.41 1.72 -9.42
C VAL A 163 -7.05 2.00 -10.05
N LEU A 164 -5.95 1.58 -9.42
CA LEU A 164 -4.61 1.67 -10.03
C LEU A 164 -4.53 0.89 -11.34
N GLY A 165 -5.07 -0.33 -11.39
CA GLY A 165 -5.14 -1.14 -12.60
C GLY A 165 -5.79 -0.39 -13.76
N THR A 166 -6.97 0.19 -13.53
CA THR A 166 -7.66 1.01 -14.53
C THR A 166 -6.89 2.29 -14.90
N VAL A 167 -6.33 2.99 -13.91
CA VAL A 167 -5.62 4.26 -14.15
C VAL A 167 -4.33 4.05 -14.95
N LEU A 168 -3.64 2.93 -14.73
CA LEU A 168 -2.32 2.64 -15.29
C LEU A 168 -2.36 1.67 -16.48
N ASN A 169 -3.54 1.33 -17.00
CA ASN A 169 -3.71 0.37 -18.10
C ASN A 169 -3.09 -1.01 -17.78
N ARG A 170 -3.44 -1.53 -16.60
CA ARG A 170 -3.00 -2.79 -15.98
C ARG A 170 -4.16 -3.55 -15.35
N GLU A 171 -5.33 -3.50 -15.97
CA GLU A 171 -6.52 -4.19 -15.48
C GLU A 171 -6.34 -5.70 -15.41
N ALA A 172 -5.57 -6.29 -16.34
CA ALA A 172 -5.27 -7.72 -16.33
C ALA A 172 -4.48 -8.12 -15.08
N GLU A 173 -3.41 -7.39 -14.75
CA GLU A 173 -2.59 -7.64 -13.56
C GLU A 173 -3.35 -7.34 -12.27
N ALA A 174 -4.13 -6.26 -12.25
CA ALA A 174 -4.98 -5.91 -11.13
C ALA A 174 -6.06 -6.98 -10.90
N LYS A 175 -6.66 -7.51 -11.97
CA LYS A 175 -7.63 -8.62 -11.88
C LYS A 175 -6.98 -9.89 -11.37
N ALA A 176 -5.79 -10.25 -11.88
CA ALA A 176 -5.08 -11.43 -11.41
C ALA A 176 -4.77 -11.36 -9.90
N TYR A 177 -4.34 -10.19 -9.41
CA TYR A 177 -4.16 -9.98 -7.97
C TYR A 177 -5.49 -9.99 -7.21
N ALA A 178 -6.54 -9.39 -7.78
CA ALA A 178 -7.86 -9.37 -7.16
C ALA A 178 -8.43 -10.77 -6.95
N ASP A 179 -8.36 -11.62 -7.97
CA ASP A 179 -8.81 -13.00 -7.90
C ASP A 179 -8.02 -13.78 -6.82
N PHE A 180 -6.69 -13.64 -6.81
CA PHE A 180 -5.82 -14.24 -5.79
C PHE A 180 -6.19 -13.77 -4.37
N TYR A 181 -6.33 -12.46 -4.18
CA TYR A 181 -6.64 -11.86 -2.89
C TYR A 181 -8.01 -12.33 -2.38
N GLN A 182 -9.03 -12.30 -3.24
CA GLN A 182 -10.40 -12.69 -2.87
C GLN A 182 -10.49 -14.17 -2.51
N GLN A 183 -9.82 -15.05 -3.28
CA GLN A 183 -9.77 -16.47 -2.97
C GLN A 183 -9.15 -16.73 -1.59
N ARG A 184 -8.01 -16.10 -1.29
CA ARG A 184 -7.34 -16.21 0.02
C ARG A 184 -8.21 -15.67 1.14
N TRP A 185 -8.84 -14.51 0.92
CA TRP A 185 -9.71 -13.89 1.90
C TRP A 185 -10.91 -14.77 2.24
N GLN A 186 -11.57 -15.36 1.24
CA GLN A 186 -12.71 -16.26 1.45
C GLN A 186 -12.31 -17.50 2.27
N MET A 187 -11.18 -18.14 1.94
CA MET A 187 -10.68 -19.28 2.71
C MET A 187 -10.37 -18.90 4.16
N LEU A 188 -9.80 -17.71 4.39
CA LEU A 188 -9.51 -17.22 5.73
C LEU A 188 -10.80 -16.97 6.51
N GLN A 189 -11.79 -16.32 5.90
CA GLN A 189 -13.10 -16.06 6.53
C GLN A 189 -13.85 -17.34 6.90
N GLN A 190 -13.81 -18.37 6.05
CA GLN A 190 -14.40 -19.68 6.37
C GLN A 190 -13.79 -20.31 7.63
N LYS A 191 -12.46 -20.22 7.78
CA LYS A 191 -11.77 -20.72 8.97
C LYS A 191 -12.08 -19.88 10.20
N ILE A 192 -12.05 -18.55 10.09
CA ILE A 192 -12.35 -17.63 11.19
C ILE A 192 -13.77 -17.85 11.71
N ALA A 193 -14.75 -18.08 10.83
CA ALA A 193 -16.13 -18.31 11.22
C ALA A 193 -16.31 -19.51 12.18
N GLN A 194 -15.42 -20.51 12.10
CA GLN A 194 -15.43 -21.70 12.95
C GLN A 194 -14.73 -21.50 14.30
N VAL A 195 -14.05 -20.36 14.52
CA VAL A 195 -13.33 -20.08 15.78
C VAL A 195 -14.30 -19.47 16.80
N PRO A 196 -14.67 -20.19 17.88
CA PRO A 196 -15.66 -19.72 18.85
C PRO A 196 -15.11 -18.61 19.76
N HIS A 197 -13.84 -18.71 20.15
CA HIS A 197 -13.20 -17.75 21.05
C HIS A 197 -12.37 -16.76 20.24
N LYS A 198 -12.80 -15.50 20.26
CA LYS A 198 -12.08 -14.38 19.64
C LYS A 198 -11.07 -13.80 20.64
N PRO A 199 -9.75 -13.95 20.42
CA PRO A 199 -8.75 -13.51 21.37
C PRO A 199 -8.68 -11.99 21.46
N THR A 200 -8.34 -11.50 22.64
CA THR A 200 -7.84 -10.15 22.85
C THR A 200 -6.40 -10.06 22.35
N VAL A 201 -6.11 -9.02 21.58
CA VAL A 201 -4.82 -8.87 20.91
C VAL A 201 -4.27 -7.48 21.22
N PHE A 202 -3.03 -7.44 21.68
CA PHE A 202 -2.23 -6.23 21.63
C PHE A 202 -1.26 -6.32 20.47
N ILE A 203 -1.30 -5.34 19.57
CA ILE A 203 -0.39 -5.22 18.44
C ILE A 203 0.53 -4.04 18.71
N GLU A 204 1.83 -4.26 18.70
CA GLU A 204 2.88 -3.24 18.80
C GLU A 204 3.57 -3.10 17.45
N PRO A 205 3.11 -2.20 16.57
CA PRO A 205 3.81 -1.91 15.33
C PRO A 205 5.17 -1.30 15.65
N ILE A 206 6.18 -1.64 14.85
CA ILE A 206 7.55 -1.10 14.97
C ILE A 206 8.08 -1.16 16.42
N ALA A 207 7.88 -2.30 17.08
CA ALA A 207 8.29 -2.53 18.46
C ALA A 207 9.79 -2.20 18.65
N GLY A 208 10.10 -1.43 19.69
CA GLY A 208 11.45 -0.91 19.96
C GLY A 208 11.83 0.38 19.20
N ASN A 209 10.91 1.01 18.45
CA ASN A 209 11.21 2.25 17.71
C ASN A 209 11.40 3.48 18.61
N SER A 210 10.88 3.47 19.84
CA SER A 210 11.05 4.53 20.83
C SER A 210 11.34 3.94 22.20
N ASP A 211 11.97 4.73 23.07
CA ASP A 211 12.24 4.35 24.47
C ASP A 211 10.93 4.10 25.25
N ASN A 212 9.85 4.76 24.84
CA ASN A 212 8.52 4.52 25.37
C ASN A 212 7.85 3.36 24.64
N CYS A 213 7.66 2.25 25.35
CA CYS A 213 6.62 1.29 24.99
C CYS A 213 5.25 1.84 25.48
N CYS A 214 4.13 1.62 24.80
CA CYS A 214 3.94 0.73 23.64
C CYS A 214 3.08 1.42 22.57
N PHE A 215 3.68 1.75 21.43
CA PHE A 215 2.95 2.32 20.30
C PHE A 215 2.00 1.26 19.73
N THR A 216 0.75 1.64 19.48
CA THR A 216 -0.27 0.76 18.91
C THR A 216 -1.22 1.51 17.99
N HIS A 217 -2.02 0.76 17.24
CA HIS A 217 -3.06 1.28 16.36
C HIS A 217 -4.44 0.99 16.95
N GLY A 218 -5.38 1.92 16.74
CA GLY A 218 -6.81 1.73 16.98
C GLY A 218 -7.46 0.97 15.83
N HIS A 219 -8.54 1.51 15.27
CA HIS A 219 -9.34 0.88 14.23
C HIS A 219 -8.74 0.94 12.80
N ASN A 220 -7.46 1.25 12.65
CA ASN A 220 -6.77 1.40 11.36
C ASN A 220 -5.44 0.60 11.34
N GLY A 221 -4.82 0.53 10.16
CA GLY A 221 -3.56 -0.18 9.92
C GLY A 221 -3.60 -1.59 10.49
N TRP A 222 -2.63 -1.93 11.35
CA TRP A 222 -2.59 -3.25 11.96
C TRP A 222 -3.77 -3.58 12.87
N GLY A 223 -4.33 -2.60 13.60
CA GLY A 223 -5.48 -2.84 14.45
C GLY A 223 -6.74 -3.19 13.65
N ALA A 224 -6.96 -2.51 12.52
CA ALA A 224 -8.00 -2.91 11.56
C ALA A 224 -7.80 -4.32 11.03
N LEU A 225 -6.56 -4.74 10.77
CA LEU A 225 -6.27 -6.09 10.28
C LEU A 225 -6.52 -7.16 11.36
N VAL A 226 -6.20 -6.87 12.63
CA VAL A 226 -6.57 -7.71 13.77
C VAL A 226 -8.09 -7.88 13.85
N GLU A 227 -8.84 -6.79 13.75
CA GLU A 227 -10.31 -6.81 13.78
C GLU A 227 -10.89 -7.54 12.56
N ALA A 228 -10.28 -7.37 11.38
CA ALA A 228 -10.69 -8.02 10.14
C ALA A 228 -10.64 -9.55 10.22
N VAL A 229 -9.72 -10.10 11.02
CA VAL A 229 -9.60 -11.54 11.27
C VAL A 229 -10.35 -12.00 12.53
N GLY A 230 -11.14 -11.13 13.14
CA GLY A 230 -11.99 -11.42 14.29
C GLY A 230 -11.32 -11.30 15.65
N GLY A 231 -10.08 -10.78 15.73
CA GLY A 231 -9.44 -10.46 17.00
C GLY A 231 -10.06 -9.22 17.65
N LYS A 232 -9.97 -9.13 18.98
CA LYS A 232 -10.37 -7.94 19.74
C LYS A 232 -9.14 -7.09 20.01
N ASN A 233 -8.92 -6.06 19.20
CA ASN A 233 -7.76 -5.19 19.34
C ASN A 233 -7.85 -4.33 20.62
N ILE A 234 -6.86 -4.43 21.50
CA ILE A 234 -6.77 -3.61 22.72
C ILE A 234 -6.59 -2.13 22.36
N GLY A 235 -5.80 -1.82 21.32
CA GLY A 235 -5.56 -0.43 20.91
C GLY A 235 -6.86 0.30 20.58
N SER A 236 -7.76 -0.36 19.85
CA SER A 236 -9.09 0.15 19.50
C SER A 236 -9.99 0.46 20.72
N ALA A 237 -9.82 -0.28 21.81
CA ALA A 237 -10.62 -0.08 23.02
C ALA A 237 -10.11 1.07 23.91
N LEU A 238 -8.85 1.48 23.74
CA LEU A 238 -8.19 2.44 24.63
C LEU A 238 -7.88 3.78 23.97
N LEU A 239 -7.55 3.78 22.68
CA LEU A 239 -7.11 4.97 21.99
C LEU A 239 -8.31 5.81 21.53
N PRO A 240 -8.29 7.14 21.73
CA PRO A 240 -9.31 8.03 21.19
C PRO A 240 -9.14 8.30 19.68
N GLY A 241 -8.02 7.89 19.09
CA GLY A 241 -7.66 8.14 17.69
C GLY A 241 -7.03 6.92 17.01
N SER A 242 -6.49 7.12 15.81
CA SER A 242 -5.93 6.06 14.97
C SER A 242 -4.71 5.37 15.57
N SER A 243 -3.87 6.09 16.30
CA SER A 243 -2.68 5.51 16.90
C SER A 243 -2.26 6.30 18.12
N GLY A 244 -1.43 5.67 18.96
CA GLY A 244 -0.94 6.28 20.18
C GLY A 244 -0.19 5.28 21.03
N PHE A 245 0.22 5.73 22.21
CA PHE A 245 0.91 4.91 23.19
C PHE A 245 -0.06 4.42 24.27
N VAL A 246 0.08 3.14 24.63
CA VAL A 246 -0.54 2.56 25.82
C VAL A 246 0.56 2.22 26.81
N SER A 247 0.37 2.51 28.09
CA SER A 247 1.39 2.21 29.10
C SER A 247 1.58 0.70 29.27
N LEU A 248 2.82 0.28 29.54
CA LEU A 248 3.17 -1.12 29.71
C LEU A 248 2.39 -1.76 30.86
N GLU A 249 2.22 -1.05 31.98
CA GLU A 249 1.46 -1.53 33.15
C GLU A 249 0.00 -1.80 32.79
N LYS A 250 -0.59 -0.97 31.93
CA LYS A 250 -1.96 -1.17 31.47
C LYS A 250 -2.07 -2.43 30.63
N ILE A 251 -1.10 -2.69 29.75
CA ILE A 251 -1.08 -3.89 28.91
C ILE A 251 -0.91 -5.15 29.77
N ILE A 252 0.03 -5.13 30.72
CA ILE A 252 0.23 -6.24 31.68
C ILE A 252 -1.04 -6.51 32.48
N ALA A 253 -1.71 -5.45 32.97
CA ALA A 253 -2.95 -5.59 33.73
C ALA A 253 -4.10 -6.15 32.88
N MET A 254 -4.16 -5.81 31.58
CA MET A 254 -5.18 -6.31 30.65
C MET A 254 -4.97 -7.76 30.21
N LYS A 255 -3.74 -8.29 30.31
CA LYS A 255 -3.40 -9.69 29.99
C LYS A 255 -3.94 -10.13 28.61
N PRO A 256 -3.48 -9.52 27.50
CA PRO A 256 -3.93 -9.94 26.17
C PRO A 256 -3.68 -11.43 25.96
N ASP A 257 -4.62 -12.10 25.30
CA ASP A 257 -4.45 -13.50 24.89
C ASP A 257 -3.28 -13.64 23.89
N VAL A 258 -3.05 -12.61 23.07
CA VAL A 258 -1.97 -12.56 22.08
C VAL A 258 -1.28 -11.19 22.10
N TYR A 259 0.06 -11.21 22.16
CA TYR A 259 0.91 -10.04 21.93
C TYR A 259 1.62 -10.21 20.59
N ILE A 260 1.44 -9.27 19.67
CA ILE A 260 2.07 -9.28 18.34
C ILE A 260 2.99 -8.08 18.24
N MET A 261 4.23 -8.30 17.85
CA MET A 261 5.16 -7.24 17.51
C MET A 261 5.41 -7.23 16.01
N THR A 262 5.47 -6.05 15.41
CA THR A 262 5.94 -5.90 14.03
C THR A 262 7.24 -5.11 14.01
N GLY A 263 7.98 -5.26 12.92
CA GLY A 263 9.25 -4.60 12.75
C GLY A 263 9.73 -4.69 11.30
N SER A 264 10.87 -4.05 11.05
CA SER A 264 11.56 -4.06 9.79
C SER A 264 13.02 -3.66 10.02
N LYS A 265 13.94 -4.07 9.15
CA LYS A 265 15.32 -3.60 9.25
C LYS A 265 15.40 -2.08 9.04
N ARG A 266 15.91 -1.38 10.05
CA ARG A 266 16.01 0.09 10.08
C ARG A 266 17.41 0.53 10.53
N PRO A 267 17.77 1.80 10.31
CA PRO A 267 18.97 2.38 10.93
C PRO A 267 18.91 2.34 12.48
N ASN A 268 17.71 2.47 13.06
CA ASN A 268 17.49 2.20 14.48
C ASN A 268 17.53 0.68 14.71
N SER A 269 18.57 0.19 15.39
CA SER A 269 18.78 -1.23 15.68
C SER A 269 17.85 -1.80 16.75
N ASN A 270 17.13 -0.96 17.49
CA ASN A 270 16.22 -1.41 18.54
C ASN A 270 14.90 -1.95 17.96
N VAL A 271 14.57 -1.60 16.71
CA VAL A 271 13.38 -2.14 16.04
C VAL A 271 13.64 -3.58 15.64
N LEU A 272 12.68 -4.47 15.94
CA LEU A 272 12.77 -5.88 15.54
C LEU A 272 13.06 -6.01 14.04
N PRO A 273 14.15 -6.69 13.64
CA PRO A 273 14.66 -6.64 12.27
C PRO A 273 13.97 -7.65 11.36
N PHE A 274 12.63 -7.76 11.37
CA PHE A 274 11.90 -8.63 10.45
C PHE A 274 12.10 -8.22 8.98
N GLY A 275 11.92 -9.16 8.05
CA GLY A 275 11.96 -8.89 6.60
C GLY A 275 13.02 -9.72 5.85
N TYR A 276 13.45 -9.20 4.70
CA TYR A 276 14.35 -9.92 3.79
C TYR A 276 15.75 -10.07 4.35
N GLY A 277 16.22 -11.30 4.55
CA GLY A 277 17.55 -11.56 5.08
C GLY A 277 17.64 -11.47 6.61
N ALA A 278 16.50 -11.33 7.30
CA ALA A 278 16.40 -11.57 8.73
C ALA A 278 16.49 -13.08 9.01
N SER A 279 17.23 -13.45 10.05
CA SER A 279 17.31 -14.82 10.56
C SER A 279 16.56 -14.94 11.89
N GLN A 280 16.25 -16.18 12.29
CA GLN A 280 15.60 -16.43 13.57
C GLN A 280 16.46 -16.02 14.78
N THR A 281 17.79 -15.94 14.62
CA THR A 281 18.70 -15.46 15.66
C THR A 281 18.69 -13.93 15.82
N ASP A 282 18.14 -13.20 14.85
CA ASP A 282 18.06 -11.73 14.90
C ASP A 282 16.81 -11.21 15.63
N VAL A 283 15.88 -12.10 16.01
CA VAL A 283 14.55 -11.81 16.58
C VAL A 283 14.41 -12.47 17.93
#